data_AF-A0A435B0V1-F1
#
_entry.id   AF-A0A435B0V1-F1
#
_cell.length_a   1.000
_cell.length_b   1.000
_cell.length_c   1.000
_cell.angle_alpha   90.00
_cell.angle_beta   90.00
_cell.angle_gamma   90.00
#
_symmetry.space_group_name_H-M   'P 1'
#
loop_
_entity.id
_entity.type
_entity.pdbx_description
1 polymer ?
#
loop_
_entity_poly.entity_id
_entity_poly.type
_entity_poly.pdbx_seq_one_letter_code
_entity_poly.pdbx_strand_id
1 'polypeptide(L)'
;MRGSIAIWHDTLADDANGYAPRVEVHINIWKGERRSAKSRFHLFDIGFRFQEMRSLRTLSISLPFQIQSDHILDLFDVMHDSSTLSAIFNETLSAGELQENGKTFAALNESKKVQFYVSRCSTDDQRLTTIGKGDDVGSVV
;
A
#
# COMPACT_ATOMS: atom_id res chain seq x y z
N MET A 1 4.97 24.23 -2.94
CA MET A 1 5.20 23.29 -1.83
C MET A 1 6.22 22.25 -2.26
N ARG A 2 7.38 22.15 -1.59
CA ARG A 2 8.24 20.96 -1.72
C ARG A 2 7.47 19.83 -1.02
N GLY A 3 6.77 19.00 -1.79
CA GLY A 3 5.93 17.96 -1.23
C GLY A 3 6.79 16.83 -0.65
N SER A 4 6.55 16.47 0.60
CA SER A 4 7.14 15.28 1.23
C SER A 4 6.06 14.24 1.47
N ILE A 5 6.40 12.97 1.25
CA ILE A 5 5.58 11.83 1.69
C ILE A 5 6.15 11.40 3.04
N ALA A 6 5.28 11.17 4.02
CA ALA A 6 5.68 10.65 5.33
C ALA A 6 4.92 9.36 5.64
N ILE A 7 5.62 8.38 6.21
CA ILE A 7 5.07 7.12 6.68
C ILE A 7 5.53 6.94 8.13
N TRP A 8 4.60 6.68 9.04
CA TRP A 8 4.89 6.43 10.44
C TRP A 8 3.89 5.45 11.04
N HIS A 9 4.16 4.95 12.23
CA HIS A 9 3.31 4.00 12.90
C HIS A 9 3.18 4.32 14.39
N ASP A 10 2.05 3.95 14.99
CA ASP A 10 1.91 3.88 16.45
C ASP A 10 1.97 2.42 16.90
N THR A 11 2.53 2.17 18.08
CA THR A 11 2.60 0.83 18.67
C THR A 11 1.60 0.66 19.81
N LEU A 12 1.26 -0.59 20.13
CA LEU A 12 0.55 -0.92 21.37
C LEU A 12 1.50 -0.71 22.56
N ALA A 13 1.03 -0.03 23.61
CA ALA A 13 1.88 0.66 24.60
C ALA A 13 2.64 -0.25 25.59
N ASP A 14 2.32 -1.55 25.68
CA ASP A 14 2.84 -2.38 26.79
C ASP A 14 3.48 -3.73 26.38
N ASP A 15 3.38 -4.17 25.11
CA ASP A 15 3.76 -5.55 24.71
C ASP A 15 4.97 -5.65 23.75
N ALA A 16 5.61 -4.54 23.40
CA ALA A 16 6.60 -4.49 22.31
C ALA A 16 8.06 -4.32 22.76
N ASN A 17 8.41 -4.61 24.02
CA ASN A 17 9.80 -4.59 24.47
C ASN A 17 10.62 -5.60 23.65
N GLY A 18 11.33 -5.11 22.62
CA GLY A 18 12.17 -5.89 21.72
C GLY A 18 11.58 -6.22 20.34
N TYR A 19 10.32 -5.85 20.05
CA TYR A 19 9.65 -6.17 18.78
C TYR A 19 9.14 -4.90 18.07
N ALA A 20 10.04 -4.19 17.38
CA ALA A 20 9.64 -3.18 16.41
C ALA A 20 8.99 -3.85 15.18
N PRO A 21 7.93 -3.29 14.60
CA PRO A 21 7.34 -3.84 13.38
C PRO A 21 8.39 -3.82 12.27
N ARG A 22 8.55 -4.96 11.61
CA ARG A 22 9.41 -5.08 10.43
C ARG A 22 8.52 -5.01 9.20
N VAL A 23 8.67 -3.92 8.46
CA VAL A 23 7.87 -3.64 7.26
C VAL A 23 8.79 -3.37 6.09
N GLU A 24 8.47 -4.00 4.97
CA GLU A 24 9.01 -3.65 3.66
C GLU A 24 7.96 -2.81 2.93
N VAL A 25 8.39 -1.67 2.38
CA VAL A 25 7.51 -0.72 1.68
C VAL A 25 7.84 -0.78 0.19
N HIS A 26 6.83 -1.11 -0.61
CA HIS A 26 6.91 -1.12 -2.07
C HIS A 26 6.18 0.10 -2.60
N ILE A 27 6.88 0.94 -3.38
CA ILE A 27 6.30 2.13 -3.99
C ILE A 27 6.41 1.97 -5.51
N ASN A 28 5.28 1.94 -6.20
CA ASN A 28 5.23 1.85 -7.66
C ASN A 28 4.58 3.10 -8.25
N ILE A 29 5.17 3.62 -9.32
CA ILE A 29 4.66 4.78 -10.05
C ILE A 29 4.36 4.34 -11.48
N TRP A 30 3.08 4.31 -11.83
CA TRP A 30 2.64 3.90 -13.15
C TRP A 30 2.31 5.12 -13.98
N LYS A 31 2.98 5.24 -15.13
CA LYS A 31 2.70 6.27 -16.12
C LYS A 31 1.93 5.64 -17.29
N GLY A 32 0.61 5.82 -17.29
CA GLY A 32 -0.24 5.39 -18.41
C GLY A 32 -0.19 6.39 -19.56
N GLU A 33 0.43 6.01 -20.67
CA GLU A 33 0.25 6.68 -21.96
C GLU A 33 -0.75 5.88 -22.79
N ARG A 34 -2.04 6.22 -22.72
CA ARG A 34 -2.97 5.76 -23.75
C ARG A 34 -2.54 6.36 -25.09
N ARG A 35 -2.33 5.52 -26.11
CA ARG A 35 -2.12 5.94 -27.51
C ARG A 35 -3.25 6.83 -28.05
N SER A 36 -4.43 6.86 -27.41
CA SER A 36 -5.49 7.85 -27.69
C SER A 36 -5.46 9.00 -26.68
N ALA A 37 -5.29 10.21 -27.22
CA ALA A 37 -4.83 11.42 -26.55
C ALA A 37 -5.78 12.10 -25.54
N LYS A 38 -6.65 11.36 -24.81
CA LYS A 38 -7.66 11.99 -23.92
C LYS A 38 -7.65 11.60 -22.45
N SER A 39 -6.83 10.65 -22.00
CA SER A 39 -6.65 10.44 -20.56
C SER A 39 -5.26 9.86 -20.26
N ARG A 40 -4.33 10.73 -19.84
CA ARG A 40 -3.18 10.28 -19.05
C ARG A 40 -3.72 9.85 -17.70
N PHE A 41 -3.32 8.67 -17.23
CA PHE A 41 -3.55 8.26 -15.86
C PHE A 41 -2.20 8.00 -15.21
N HIS A 42 -1.99 8.60 -14.05
CA HIS A 42 -0.82 8.39 -13.22
C HIS A 42 -1.31 7.67 -11.97
N LEU A 43 -0.80 6.47 -11.71
CA LEU A 43 -1.12 5.72 -10.51
C LEU A 43 0.09 5.70 -9.59
N PHE A 44 -0.19 5.74 -8.30
CA PHE A 44 0.78 5.71 -7.24
C PHE A 44 0.34 4.65 -6.26
N ASP A 45 1.06 3.54 -6.24
CA ASP A 45 0.72 2.39 -5.43
C ASP A 45 1.70 2.29 -4.27
N ILE A 46 1.18 2.03 -3.08
CA ILE A 46 2.00 1.71 -1.91
C ILE A 46 1.56 0.34 -1.39
N GLY A 47 2.50 -0.62 -1.40
CA GLY A 47 2.35 -1.92 -0.78
C GLY A 47 3.15 -2.01 0.52
N PHE A 48 2.59 -2.68 1.52
CA PHE A 48 3.26 -2.96 2.78
C PHE A 48 3.32 -4.46 3.00
N ARG A 49 4.54 -4.99 3.12
CA ARG A 49 4.77 -6.38 3.51
C ARG A 49 5.28 -6.40 4.94
N PHE A 50 4.41 -6.84 5.85
CA PHE A 50 4.75 -6.98 7.26
C PHE A 50 5.37 -8.35 7.55
N GLN A 51 6.54 -8.36 8.17
CA GLN A 51 7.17 -9.56 8.71
C GLN A 51 6.83 -9.76 10.20
N GLU A 52 6.58 -8.65 10.90
CA GLU A 52 6.18 -8.62 12.31
C GLU A 52 5.15 -7.50 12.49
N MET A 53 3.94 -7.85 12.92
CA MET A 53 2.80 -6.92 13.06
C MET A 53 2.24 -6.84 14.48
N ARG A 54 2.72 -7.67 15.43
CA ARG A 54 2.12 -7.78 16.77
C ARG A 54 2.10 -6.47 17.55
N SER A 55 3.10 -5.62 17.33
CA SER A 55 3.20 -4.32 17.99
C SER A 55 2.55 -3.18 17.21
N LEU A 56 2.08 -3.40 15.96
CA LEU A 56 1.53 -2.36 15.11
C LEU A 56 0.07 -2.05 15.49
N ARG A 57 -0.19 -0.82 15.92
CA ARG A 57 -1.55 -0.32 16.17
C ARG A 57 -2.11 0.40 14.96
N THR A 58 -1.33 1.31 14.40
CA THR A 58 -1.71 2.12 13.23
C THR A 58 -0.51 2.26 12.31
N LEU A 59 -0.78 2.30 11.01
CA LEU A 59 0.15 2.74 9.98
C LEU A 59 -0.46 3.97 9.31
N SER A 60 0.28 5.06 9.29
CA SER A 60 -0.17 6.34 8.77
C SER A 60 0.67 6.78 7.59
N ILE A 61 0.01 7.33 6.57
CA ILE A 61 0.64 7.83 5.34
C ILE A 61 0.15 9.26 5.14
N SER A 62 1.08 10.21 5.06
CA SER A 62 0.80 11.60 4.67
C SER A 62 1.28 11.84 3.26
N LEU A 63 0.39 12.41 2.44
CA LEU A 63 0.65 12.73 1.04
C LEU A 63 0.53 14.25 0.84
N PRO A 64 1.44 14.88 0.06
CA PRO A 64 1.50 16.34 -0.09
C PRO A 64 0.46 16.87 -1.08
N PHE A 65 -0.66 16.17 -1.22
CA PHE A 65 -1.74 16.48 -2.14
C PHE A 65 -3.07 16.00 -1.56
N GLN A 66 -4.16 16.62 -2.01
CA GLN A 66 -5.49 16.26 -1.55
C GLN A 66 -5.91 14.90 -2.13
N ILE A 67 -6.47 14.06 -1.27
CA ILE A 67 -6.97 12.73 -1.61
C ILE A 67 -8.43 12.65 -1.17
N GLN A 68 -9.27 12.10 -2.03
CA GLN A 68 -10.66 11.77 -1.74
C GLN A 68 -10.78 10.26 -1.60
N SER A 69 -11.80 9.77 -0.91
CA SER A 69 -11.97 8.34 -0.65
C SER A 69 -12.08 7.51 -1.93
N ASP A 70 -12.66 8.07 -2.98
CA ASP A 70 -12.78 7.46 -4.32
C ASP A 70 -11.48 7.47 -5.12
N HIS A 71 -10.44 8.17 -4.65
CA HIS A 71 -9.09 8.08 -5.21
C HIS A 71 -8.28 6.91 -4.63
N ILE A 72 -8.79 6.25 -3.57
CA ILE A 72 -8.12 5.12 -2.94
C ILE A 72 -8.78 3.83 -3.42
N LEU A 73 -7.97 2.92 -3.95
CA LEU A 73 -8.42 1.62 -4.44
C LEU A 73 -7.59 0.53 -3.75
N ASP A 74 -8.27 -0.46 -3.19
CA ASP A 74 -7.62 -1.69 -2.76
C ASP A 74 -7.28 -2.54 -4.00
N LEU A 75 -6.00 -2.87 -4.14
CA LEU A 75 -5.50 -3.66 -5.26
C LEU A 75 -5.71 -5.17 -5.06
N PHE A 76 -6.26 -5.62 -3.94
CA PHE A 76 -6.46 -7.04 -3.61
C PHE A 76 -7.02 -7.87 -4.77
N ASP A 77 -8.12 -7.42 -5.38
CA ASP A 77 -8.77 -8.16 -6.47
C ASP A 77 -7.93 -8.19 -7.74
N VAL A 78 -7.22 -7.10 -8.03
CA VAL A 78 -6.33 -7.00 -9.21
C VAL A 78 -5.06 -7.83 -9.02
N MET A 79 -4.56 -7.93 -7.78
CA MET A 79 -3.41 -8.78 -7.41
C MET A 79 -3.69 -10.28 -7.51
N HIS A 80 -4.94 -10.69 -7.73
CA HIS A 80 -5.23 -12.08 -8.08
C HIS A 80 -4.76 -12.42 -9.52
N ASP A 81 -4.46 -11.41 -10.34
CA ASP A 81 -3.69 -11.58 -11.57
C ASP A 81 -2.19 -11.68 -11.26
N SER A 82 -1.57 -12.77 -11.71
CA SER A 82 -0.17 -13.07 -11.39
C SER A 82 0.81 -12.06 -11.98
N SER A 83 0.48 -11.43 -13.11
CA SER A 83 1.35 -10.43 -13.74
C SER A 83 1.36 -9.13 -12.93
N THR A 84 0.20 -8.72 -12.43
CA THR A 84 0.06 -7.55 -11.55
C THR A 84 0.75 -7.79 -10.22
N LEU A 85 0.49 -8.94 -9.58
CA LEU A 85 1.14 -9.32 -8.33
C LEU A 85 2.67 -9.30 -8.45
N SER A 86 3.17 -9.94 -9.51
CA SER A 86 4.62 -10.01 -9.77
C SER A 86 5.22 -8.62 -10.00
N ALA A 87 4.50 -7.74 -10.70
CA ALA A 87 4.97 -6.39 -11.00
C ALA A 87 4.98 -5.48 -9.76
N ILE A 88 3.98 -5.61 -8.86
CA ILE A 88 3.92 -4.82 -7.62
C ILE A 88 5.09 -5.14 -6.69
N PHE A 89 5.43 -6.42 -6.56
CA PHE A 89 6.47 -6.90 -5.64
C PHE A 89 7.84 -7.09 -6.30
N ASN A 90 7.96 -6.91 -7.63
CA ASN A 90 9.18 -7.17 -8.41
C ASN A 90 9.72 -8.60 -8.23
N GLU A 91 8.83 -9.59 -8.09
CA GLU A 91 9.14 -11.00 -7.88
C GLU A 91 8.28 -11.87 -8.81
N THR A 92 8.76 -13.03 -9.27
CA THR A 92 7.90 -13.98 -10.01
C THR A 92 6.95 -14.68 -9.04
N LEU A 93 5.69 -14.27 -9.03
CA LEU A 93 4.67 -14.75 -8.09
C LEU A 93 3.41 -15.26 -8.82
N SER A 94 2.69 -16.15 -8.15
CA SER A 94 1.36 -16.58 -8.56
C SER A 94 0.38 -16.49 -7.39
N ALA A 95 -0.86 -16.11 -7.66
CA ALA A 95 -1.93 -16.07 -6.66
C ALA A 95 -2.45 -17.49 -6.38
N GLY A 96 -2.48 -17.87 -5.10
CA GLY A 96 -3.13 -19.08 -4.63
C GLY A 96 -4.65 -18.91 -4.51
N GLU A 97 -5.32 -19.93 -3.97
CA GLU A 97 -6.76 -19.89 -3.75
C GLU A 97 -7.15 -18.87 -2.67
N LEU A 98 -8.35 -18.30 -2.84
CA LEU A 98 -8.99 -17.44 -1.86
C LEU A 98 -9.31 -18.22 -0.58
N GLN A 99 -9.00 -17.61 0.56
CA GLN A 99 -9.17 -18.12 1.90
C GLN A 99 -9.94 -17.10 2.76
N GLU A 100 -10.33 -17.50 3.98
CA GLU A 100 -10.96 -16.61 4.97
C GLU A 100 -12.17 -15.84 4.40
N ASN A 101 -13.11 -16.57 3.79
CA ASN A 101 -14.30 -16.00 3.13
C ASN A 101 -13.95 -14.99 2.01
N GLY A 102 -12.84 -15.22 1.31
CA GLY A 102 -12.42 -14.39 0.16
C GLY A 102 -11.64 -13.13 0.54
N LYS A 103 -11.13 -13.05 1.78
CA LYS A 103 -10.40 -11.87 2.26
C LYS A 103 -8.88 -11.99 2.16
N THR A 104 -8.37 -13.20 1.93
CA THR A 104 -6.93 -13.47 1.92
C THR A 104 -6.60 -14.47 0.80
N PHE A 105 -5.41 -14.37 0.21
CA PHE A 105 -4.83 -15.43 -0.62
C PHE A 105 -3.32 -15.53 -0.39
N ALA A 106 -2.72 -16.66 -0.76
CA ALA A 106 -1.28 -16.86 -0.67
C ALA A 106 -0.57 -16.39 -1.94
N ALA A 107 0.50 -15.60 -1.81
CA ALA A 107 1.44 -15.35 -2.91
C ALA A 107 2.48 -16.48 -2.95
N LEU A 108 2.52 -17.20 -4.06
CA LEU A 108 3.34 -18.40 -4.24
C LEU A 108 4.48 -18.11 -5.21
N ASN A 109 5.68 -18.57 -4.90
CA ASN A 109 6.80 -18.54 -5.85
C ASN A 109 6.67 -19.63 -6.93
N GLU A 110 7.63 -19.70 -7.85
CA GLU A 110 7.70 -20.69 -8.94
C GLU A 110 7.65 -22.14 -8.43
N SER A 111 8.20 -22.42 -7.25
CA SER A 111 8.17 -23.74 -6.59
C SER A 111 6.86 -24.01 -5.83
N LYS A 112 5.83 -23.18 -6.00
CA LYS A 112 4.54 -23.24 -5.28
C LYS A 112 4.65 -23.16 -3.76
N LYS A 113 5.75 -22.57 -3.26
CA LYS A 113 5.90 -22.27 -1.83
C LYS A 113 5.32 -20.90 -1.51
N VAL A 114 4.60 -20.82 -0.40
CA VAL A 114 4.07 -19.55 0.12
C VAL A 114 5.23 -18.63 0.49
N GLN A 115 5.24 -17.43 -0.09
CA GLN A 115 6.18 -16.35 0.26
C GLN A 115 5.58 -15.40 1.30
N PHE A 116 4.30 -15.08 1.14
CA PHE A 116 3.51 -14.24 2.03
C PHE A 116 2.02 -14.41 1.74
N TYR A 117 1.18 -13.86 2.61
CA TYR A 117 -0.26 -13.75 2.40
C TYR A 117 -0.59 -12.31 2.02
N VAL A 118 -1.53 -12.17 1.09
CA VAL A 118 -2.11 -10.90 0.68
C VAL A 118 -3.50 -10.84 1.28
N SER A 119 -3.82 -9.76 1.99
CA SER A 119 -5.10 -9.58 2.66
C SER A 119 -5.79 -8.31 2.16
N ARG A 120 -7.12 -8.39 2.04
CA ARG A 120 -7.97 -7.27 1.66
C ARG A 120 -7.97 -6.24 2.79
N CYS A 121 -7.77 -4.98 2.44
CA CYS A 121 -7.88 -3.88 3.38
C CYS A 121 -9.36 -3.50 3.53
N SER A 122 -9.95 -3.73 4.70
CA SER A 122 -11.34 -3.33 4.95
C SER A 122 -11.47 -1.81 4.85
N THR A 123 -12.56 -1.32 4.26
CA THR A 123 -12.89 0.11 4.29
C THR A 123 -13.09 0.62 5.71
N ASP A 124 -13.50 -0.26 6.64
CA ASP A 124 -13.69 0.08 8.05
C ASP A 124 -12.37 0.30 8.79
N ASP A 125 -11.27 -0.26 8.27
CA ASP A 125 -9.92 -0.11 8.82
C ASP A 125 -9.20 1.14 8.25
N GLN A 126 -9.84 1.85 7.31
CA GLN A 126 -9.27 3.02 6.65
C GLN A 126 -9.83 4.31 7.27
N ARG A 127 -8.92 5.25 7.57
CA ARG A 127 -9.30 6.59 8.03
C ARG A 127 -8.56 7.65 7.24
N LEU A 128 -9.31 8.51 6.57
CA LEU A 128 -8.77 9.70 5.92
C LEU A 128 -8.89 10.91 6.86
N THR A 129 -7.80 11.64 7.04
CA THR A 129 -7.77 12.92 7.76
C THR A 129 -7.01 13.94 6.93
N THR A 130 -7.45 15.20 6.99
CA THR A 130 -6.73 16.31 6.38
C THR A 130 -5.82 16.94 7.44
N ILE A 131 -4.51 16.92 7.20
CA ILE A 131 -3.51 17.53 8.08
C ILE A 131 -3.01 18.82 7.43
N GLY A 132 -3.39 19.96 8.02
CA GLY A 132 -3.08 21.29 7.47
C GLY A 132 -3.87 21.63 6.21
N LYS A 133 -4.11 22.92 5.98
CA LYS A 133 -4.47 23.45 4.65
C LYS A 133 -3.25 24.24 4.19
N GLY A 134 -2.67 23.84 3.07
CA GLY A 134 -1.46 24.46 2.55
C GLY A 134 -1.72 25.85 1.99
N ASP A 135 -1.80 26.86 2.86
CA ASP A 135 -1.72 28.28 2.45
C ASP A 135 -0.26 28.78 2.38
N ASP A 136 0.70 27.95 2.78
CA ASP A 136 2.12 28.27 2.73
C ASP A 136 2.70 28.12 1.32
N VAL A 137 2.51 29.17 0.51
CA VAL A 137 3.29 29.47 -0.70
C VAL A 137 4.68 29.96 -0.31
N GLY A 138 5.43 29.15 0.43
CA GLY A 138 6.84 29.41 0.72
C GLY A 138 7.69 29.05 -0.50
N SER A 139 8.05 30.06 -1.31
CA SER A 139 9.12 29.93 -2.30
C SER A 139 10.45 29.77 -1.58
N VAL A 140 11.13 28.65 -1.79
CA VAL A 140 12.56 28.54 -1.47
C VAL A 140 13.31 29.19 -2.63
N VAL A 141 13.82 30.40 -2.40
CA VAL A 141 14.85 31.06 -3.24
C VAL A 141 16.17 30.35 -3.01
#